data_AF-X0XQQ5-F1
#
_entry.id   AF-X0XQQ5-F1
#
_cell.length_a   1.000
_cell.length_b   1.000
_cell.length_c   1.000
_cell.angle_alpha   90.00
_cell.angle_beta   90.00
_cell.angle_gamma   90.00
#
_symmetry.space_group_name_H-M   'P 1'
#
loop_
_entity.id
_entity.type
_entity.pdbx_description
1 polymer ?
#
loop_
_entity_poly.entity_id
_entity_poly.type
_entity_poly.pdbx_seq_one_letter_code
_entity_poly.pdbx_strand_id
1 'polypeptide(L)'
;HLFTKYEQRIEKYYPRIRDIPWVEDVRKDSYYSTAHVFYQLYVRSGDEEYFKSARREAVHYRDELIIQEGPERGRSTTYQQHRYIYVQAMIDDYLLTGDSKSLLVAGYMAEYLKNNFDPAKTFFPKKGKRFWTERLIAFPFLGIVSYYELTGKKEYLEFARKIMQNLYKTQNEWPQRGGFIHNLYSHDPEEGARRDEYGGSPFMTGLLLEAIIKYHRLTNSNIAKDSIFRALDWV
;
A
#
# COMPACT_ATOMS: atom_id res chain seq x y z
N HIS A 1 20.39 14.00 14.34
CA HIS A 1 19.01 13.83 14.84
C HIS A 1 18.95 12.57 15.68
N LEU A 2 18.26 12.58 16.83
CA LEU A 2 18.06 11.35 17.62
C LEU A 2 16.88 10.56 17.04
N PHE A 3 17.14 9.38 16.52
CA PHE A 3 16.12 8.45 16.04
C PHE A 3 15.20 8.01 17.19
N THR A 4 13.90 7.98 16.91
CA THR A 4 12.88 7.40 17.80
C THR A 4 13.17 5.92 18.08
N LYS A 5 12.60 5.35 19.14
CA LYS A 5 12.70 3.89 19.42
C LYS A 5 12.25 3.03 18.25
N TYR A 6 11.32 3.52 17.43
CA TYR A 6 10.85 2.85 16.22
C TYR A 6 11.94 2.83 15.15
N GLU A 7 12.54 3.98 14.86
CA GLU A 7 13.61 4.10 13.87
C GLU A 7 14.86 3.31 14.28
N GLN A 8 15.24 3.32 15.56
CA GLN A 8 16.33 2.48 16.08
C GLN A 8 16.10 0.98 15.82
N ARG A 9 14.84 0.52 15.84
CA ARG A 9 14.51 -0.88 15.49
C ARG A 9 14.70 -1.12 14.00
N ILE A 10 14.28 -0.17 13.14
CA ILE A 10 14.49 -0.30 11.70
C ILE A 10 15.99 -0.41 11.40
N GLU A 11 16.82 0.47 11.96
CA GLU A 11 18.27 0.43 11.79
C GLU A 11 18.87 -0.89 12.28
N LYS A 12 18.44 -1.36 13.46
CA LYS A 12 18.91 -2.64 14.03
C LYS A 12 18.62 -3.84 13.12
N TYR A 13 17.46 -3.86 12.47
CA TYR A 13 17.05 -4.99 11.62
C TYR A 13 17.45 -4.83 10.14
N TYR A 14 17.85 -3.63 9.72
CA TYR A 14 18.22 -3.35 8.34
C TYR A 14 19.26 -4.34 7.77
N PRO A 15 20.42 -4.62 8.42
CA PRO A 15 21.41 -5.52 7.85
C PRO A 15 20.84 -6.91 7.61
N ARG A 16 20.03 -7.41 8.55
CA ARG A 16 19.36 -8.69 8.41
C ARG A 16 18.45 -8.73 7.19
N ILE A 17 17.64 -7.69 6.96
CA ILE A 17 16.70 -7.65 5.82
C ILE A 17 17.45 -7.49 4.49
N ARG A 18 18.46 -6.63 4.44
CA ARG A 18 19.32 -6.44 3.26
C ARG A 18 19.98 -7.74 2.79
N ASP A 19 20.39 -8.57 3.73
CA ASP A 19 21.17 -9.79 3.47
C ASP A 19 20.31 -11.04 3.23
N ILE A 20 18.96 -10.92 3.21
CA ILE A 20 18.08 -12.05 2.89
C ILE A 20 18.28 -12.43 1.41
N PRO A 21 18.59 -13.70 1.09
CA PRO A 21 18.63 -14.17 -0.28
C PRO A 21 17.24 -14.11 -0.92
N TRP A 22 17.17 -13.61 -2.15
CA TRP A 22 15.93 -13.60 -2.92
C TRP A 22 15.51 -15.00 -3.35
N VAL A 23 14.20 -15.21 -3.42
CA VAL A 23 13.60 -16.50 -3.80
C VAL A 23 12.47 -16.34 -4.83
N GLU A 24 12.44 -15.21 -5.53
CA GLU A 24 11.49 -14.88 -6.59
C GLU A 24 10.02 -14.92 -6.10
N ASP A 25 9.81 -14.56 -4.83
CA ASP A 25 8.49 -14.45 -4.22
C ASP A 25 8.37 -13.05 -3.62
N VAL A 26 7.50 -12.21 -4.20
CA VAL A 26 7.24 -10.84 -3.73
C VAL A 26 6.84 -10.75 -2.24
N ARG A 27 6.30 -11.83 -1.65
CA ARG A 27 5.94 -11.91 -0.22
C ARG A 27 7.14 -12.18 0.69
N LYS A 28 8.26 -12.60 0.12
CA LYS A 28 9.51 -12.85 0.83
C LYS A 28 10.54 -11.78 0.51
N ASP A 29 10.67 -11.44 -0.77
CA ASP A 29 11.71 -10.54 -1.28
C ASP A 29 11.35 -9.06 -1.06
N SER A 30 10.08 -8.68 -1.29
CA SER A 30 9.65 -7.28 -1.28
C SER A 30 8.44 -7.01 -0.38
N TYR A 31 8.25 -7.82 0.66
CA TYR A 31 7.05 -7.75 1.50
C TYR A 31 6.90 -6.38 2.16
N TYR A 32 5.75 -5.73 1.96
CA TYR A 32 5.50 -4.34 2.39
C TYR A 32 6.48 -3.31 1.79
N SER A 33 7.05 -3.58 0.60
CA SER A 33 7.91 -2.66 -0.16
C SER A 33 9.25 -2.33 0.52
N THR A 34 10.14 -3.33 0.61
CA THR A 34 11.50 -3.19 1.17
C THR A 34 12.27 -2.00 0.58
N ALA A 35 12.24 -1.84 -0.75
CA ALA A 35 12.91 -0.73 -1.44
C ALA A 35 12.42 0.65 -0.99
N HIS A 36 11.10 0.85 -0.84
CA HIS A 36 10.52 2.09 -0.34
C HIS A 36 11.07 2.44 1.06
N VAL A 37 11.09 1.44 1.96
CA VAL A 37 11.61 1.62 3.32
C VAL A 37 13.08 1.99 3.31
N PHE A 38 13.91 1.33 2.50
CA PHE A 38 15.34 1.64 2.41
C PHE A 38 15.61 3.02 1.80
N TYR A 39 14.83 3.43 0.80
CA TYR A 39 14.90 4.80 0.28
C TYR A 39 14.51 5.84 1.33
N GLN A 40 13.50 5.57 2.17
CA GLN A 40 13.18 6.46 3.28
C GLN A 40 14.33 6.56 4.31
N LEU A 41 15.04 5.46 4.59
CA LEU A 41 16.23 5.49 5.45
C LEU A 41 17.31 6.40 4.84
N TYR A 42 17.60 6.22 3.56
CA TYR A 42 18.55 7.07 2.84
C TYR A 42 18.17 8.55 2.90
N VAL A 43 16.93 8.91 2.56
CA VAL A 43 16.49 10.32 2.55
C VAL A 43 16.58 10.95 3.95
N ARG A 44 16.43 10.16 5.02
CA ARG A 44 16.52 10.64 6.41
C ARG A 44 17.96 10.76 6.93
N SER A 45 18.86 9.85 6.53
CA SER A 45 20.22 9.79 7.09
C SER A 45 21.30 10.35 6.17
N GLY A 46 21.08 10.33 4.85
CA GLY A 46 22.11 10.58 3.84
C GLY A 46 23.11 9.43 3.64
N ASP A 47 22.92 8.28 4.30
CA ASP A 47 23.84 7.14 4.21
C ASP A 47 23.66 6.38 2.89
N GLU A 48 24.69 6.42 2.05
CA GLU A 48 24.73 5.79 0.73
C GLU A 48 24.53 4.26 0.76
N GLU A 49 24.83 3.58 1.85
CA GLU A 49 24.60 2.13 1.93
C GLU A 49 23.10 1.80 1.90
N TYR A 50 22.26 2.64 2.50
CA TYR A 50 20.81 2.52 2.36
C TYR A 50 20.36 2.74 0.93
N PHE A 51 20.93 3.72 0.24
CA PHE A 51 20.61 4.00 -1.16
C PHE A 51 20.98 2.82 -2.07
N LYS A 52 22.21 2.29 -1.95
CA LYS A 52 22.67 1.14 -2.74
C LYS A 52 21.76 -0.08 -2.53
N SER A 53 21.39 -0.33 -1.28
CA SER A 53 20.50 -1.44 -0.93
C SER A 53 19.08 -1.23 -1.46
N ALA A 54 18.54 -0.02 -1.32
CA ALA A 54 17.23 0.34 -1.86
C ALA A 54 17.18 0.16 -3.37
N ARG A 55 18.22 0.62 -4.08
CA ARG A 55 18.33 0.50 -5.52
C ARG A 55 18.44 -0.94 -5.97
N ARG A 56 19.24 -1.76 -5.28
CA ARG A 56 19.34 -3.20 -5.52
C ARG A 56 17.96 -3.86 -5.41
N GLU A 57 17.21 -3.60 -4.34
CA GLU A 57 15.86 -4.13 -4.14
C GLU A 57 14.85 -3.62 -5.18
N ALA A 58 14.93 -2.32 -5.54
CA ALA A 58 14.04 -1.72 -6.54
C ALA A 58 14.25 -2.33 -7.93
N VAL A 59 15.50 -2.53 -8.34
CA VAL A 59 15.83 -3.14 -9.64
C VAL A 59 15.38 -4.61 -9.66
N HIS A 60 15.64 -5.38 -8.60
CA HIS A 60 15.13 -6.75 -8.46
C HIS A 60 13.61 -6.81 -8.60
N TYR A 61 12.91 -6.01 -7.78
CA TYR A 61 11.45 -5.96 -7.82
C TYR A 61 10.92 -5.61 -9.20
N ARG A 62 11.51 -4.60 -9.84
CA ARG A 62 11.11 -4.15 -11.17
C ARG A 62 11.34 -5.21 -12.24
N ASP A 63 12.55 -5.76 -12.30
CA ASP A 63 13.01 -6.54 -13.46
C ASP A 63 12.66 -8.02 -13.34
N GLU A 64 12.51 -8.54 -12.13
CA GLU A 64 12.26 -9.97 -11.89
C GLU A 64 10.87 -10.26 -11.31
N LEU A 65 10.30 -9.33 -10.53
CA LEU A 65 9.05 -9.58 -9.80
C LEU A 65 7.82 -8.93 -10.43
N ILE A 66 7.98 -8.07 -11.45
CA ILE A 66 6.88 -7.43 -12.19
C ILE A 66 6.86 -7.89 -13.65
N ILE A 67 5.68 -8.28 -14.11
CA ILE A 67 5.44 -8.65 -15.52
C ILE A 67 5.56 -7.41 -16.39
N GLN A 68 6.47 -7.44 -17.36
CA GLN A 68 6.82 -6.29 -18.20
C GLN A 68 6.03 -6.21 -19.51
N GLU A 69 5.39 -7.30 -19.94
CA GLU A 69 4.74 -7.42 -21.25
C GLU A 69 3.45 -8.24 -21.20
N GLY A 70 2.63 -8.14 -22.24
CA GLY A 70 1.39 -8.89 -22.38
C GLY A 70 0.20 -8.33 -21.57
N PRO A 71 -0.92 -9.07 -21.52
CA PRO A 71 -2.17 -8.59 -20.92
C PRO A 71 -2.09 -8.40 -19.40
N GLU A 72 -1.17 -9.10 -18.73
CA GLU A 72 -0.95 -9.02 -17.28
C GLU A 72 0.18 -8.06 -16.88
N ARG A 73 0.65 -7.23 -17.83
CA ARG A 73 1.72 -6.25 -17.59
C ARG A 73 1.40 -5.36 -16.39
N GLY A 74 2.38 -5.19 -15.50
CA GLY A 74 2.24 -4.42 -14.25
C GLY A 74 1.81 -5.24 -13.03
N ARG A 75 1.42 -6.51 -13.22
CA ARG A 75 1.16 -7.46 -12.12
C ARG A 75 2.46 -8.04 -11.59
N SER A 76 2.43 -8.54 -10.34
CA SER A 76 3.51 -9.40 -9.83
C SER A 76 3.57 -10.73 -10.57
N THR A 77 4.76 -11.28 -10.79
CA THR A 77 4.99 -12.58 -11.44
C THR A 77 4.35 -13.73 -10.64
N THR A 78 4.56 -13.77 -9.32
CA THR A 78 4.18 -14.90 -8.47
C THR A 78 2.75 -14.82 -7.93
N TYR A 79 2.20 -13.62 -7.72
CA TYR A 79 0.87 -13.44 -7.09
C TYR A 79 -0.03 -12.50 -7.90
N GLN A 80 -1.31 -12.88 -7.99
CA GLN A 80 -2.33 -12.08 -8.68
C GLN A 80 -2.95 -11.01 -7.77
N GLN A 81 -2.78 -11.10 -6.45
CA GLN A 81 -3.44 -10.17 -5.55
C GLN A 81 -2.79 -8.78 -5.62
N HIS A 82 -3.61 -7.77 -5.91
CA HIS A 82 -3.21 -6.36 -6.02
C HIS A 82 -2.48 -5.80 -4.78
N ARG A 83 -2.65 -6.43 -3.61
CA ARG A 83 -1.97 -6.04 -2.36
C ARG A 83 -0.44 -6.23 -2.37
N TYR A 84 0.11 -6.83 -3.43
CA TYR A 84 1.55 -7.03 -3.63
C TYR A 84 2.13 -6.14 -4.75
N ILE A 85 1.37 -5.14 -5.19
CA ILE A 85 1.80 -4.16 -6.18
C ILE A 85 2.21 -2.89 -5.42
N TYR A 86 3.51 -2.62 -5.35
CA TYR A 86 4.11 -1.56 -4.55
C TYR A 86 4.67 -0.44 -5.44
N VAL A 87 3.76 0.36 -6.01
CA VAL A 87 4.11 1.41 -6.99
C VAL A 87 5.09 2.45 -6.42
N GLN A 88 5.02 2.75 -5.12
CA GLN A 88 5.91 3.74 -4.48
C GLN A 88 7.40 3.40 -4.65
N ALA A 89 7.79 2.13 -4.56
CA ALA A 89 9.18 1.74 -4.76
C ALA A 89 9.74 2.19 -6.12
N MET A 90 8.91 2.09 -7.18
CA MET A 90 9.30 2.52 -8.53
C MET A 90 9.32 4.04 -8.66
N ILE A 91 8.41 4.72 -7.97
CA ILE A 91 8.34 6.19 -7.96
C ILE A 91 9.55 6.78 -7.23
N ASP A 92 9.89 6.28 -6.04
CA ASP A 92 11.04 6.76 -5.28
C ASP A 92 12.33 6.54 -6.06
N ASP A 93 12.46 5.36 -6.66
CA ASP A 93 13.60 5.00 -7.47
C ASP A 93 13.78 5.95 -8.66
N TYR A 94 12.69 6.28 -9.38
CA TYR A 94 12.74 7.29 -10.44
C TYR A 94 13.13 8.67 -9.90
N LEU A 95 12.53 9.12 -8.80
CA LEU A 95 12.79 10.45 -8.24
C LEU A 95 14.23 10.61 -7.73
N LEU A 96 14.83 9.54 -7.21
CA LEU A 96 16.18 9.57 -6.64
C LEU A 96 17.29 9.25 -7.65
N THR A 97 16.98 8.56 -8.74
CA THR A 97 17.99 8.13 -9.73
C THR A 97 17.82 8.73 -11.12
N GLY A 98 16.63 9.24 -11.44
CA GLY A 98 16.27 9.64 -12.80
C GLY A 98 16.01 8.47 -13.77
N ASP A 99 16.01 7.22 -13.30
CA ASP A 99 15.82 6.05 -14.16
C ASP A 99 14.40 5.99 -14.75
N SER A 100 14.30 6.31 -16.03
CA SER A 100 13.03 6.33 -16.77
C SER A 100 12.36 4.96 -16.87
N LYS A 101 13.12 3.85 -16.75
CA LYS A 101 12.55 2.50 -16.72
C LYS A 101 11.69 2.32 -15.47
N SER A 102 12.08 2.88 -14.34
CA SER A 102 11.28 2.78 -13.11
C SER A 102 9.98 3.56 -13.22
N LEU A 103 10.00 4.76 -13.83
CA LEU A 103 8.76 5.48 -14.13
C LEU A 103 7.86 4.71 -15.10
N LEU A 104 8.44 4.10 -16.14
CA LEU A 104 7.71 3.29 -17.10
C LEU A 104 6.99 2.12 -16.42
N VAL A 105 7.70 1.36 -15.58
CA VAL A 105 7.13 0.22 -14.84
C VAL A 105 6.12 0.66 -13.79
N ALA A 106 6.34 1.80 -13.10
CA ALA A 106 5.32 2.40 -12.24
C ALA A 106 4.01 2.64 -12.99
N GLY A 107 4.11 3.11 -14.25
CA GLY A 107 2.97 3.29 -15.13
C GLY A 107 2.24 2.00 -15.48
N TYR A 108 2.98 0.93 -15.77
CA TYR A 108 2.40 -0.39 -16.00
C TYR A 108 1.65 -0.91 -14.78
N MET A 109 2.24 -0.80 -13.59
CA MET A 109 1.63 -1.22 -12.34
C MET A 109 0.36 -0.42 -12.03
N ALA A 110 0.39 0.89 -12.20
CA ALA A 110 -0.78 1.75 -11.99
C ALA A 110 -1.91 1.46 -12.98
N GLU A 111 -1.57 1.25 -14.26
CA GLU A 111 -2.53 0.86 -15.30
C GLU A 111 -3.17 -0.49 -14.97
N TYR A 112 -2.38 -1.48 -14.56
CA TYR A 112 -2.88 -2.79 -14.13
C TYR A 112 -3.87 -2.65 -12.97
N LEU A 113 -3.50 -1.89 -11.93
CA LEU A 113 -4.37 -1.63 -10.78
C LEU A 113 -5.69 -0.95 -11.21
N LYS A 114 -5.63 0.08 -12.06
CA LYS A 114 -6.83 0.79 -12.54
C LYS A 114 -7.79 -0.15 -13.29
N ASN A 115 -7.25 -1.08 -14.07
CA ASN A 115 -8.03 -1.97 -14.92
C ASN A 115 -8.56 -3.22 -14.19
N ASN A 116 -7.87 -3.69 -13.14
CA ASN A 116 -8.16 -4.98 -12.49
C ASN A 116 -8.65 -4.87 -11.03
N PHE A 117 -8.48 -3.72 -10.39
CA PHE A 117 -9.01 -3.47 -9.06
C PHE A 117 -10.40 -2.82 -9.15
N ASP A 118 -11.43 -3.48 -8.64
CA ASP A 118 -12.78 -2.89 -8.63
C ASP A 118 -12.94 -1.96 -7.41
N PRO A 119 -13.05 -0.64 -7.58
CA PRO A 119 -13.22 0.29 -6.46
C PRO A 119 -14.53 0.08 -5.71
N ALA A 120 -15.54 -0.57 -6.28
CA ALA A 120 -16.78 -0.92 -5.56
C ALA A 120 -16.52 -1.95 -4.44
N LYS A 121 -15.53 -2.84 -4.63
CA LYS A 121 -15.13 -3.84 -3.62
C LYS A 121 -14.42 -3.23 -2.41
N THR A 122 -14.16 -1.93 -2.39
CA THR A 122 -13.61 -1.23 -1.21
C THR A 122 -14.70 -0.92 -0.17
N PHE A 123 -15.98 -0.89 -0.57
CA PHE A 123 -17.10 -0.77 0.36
C PHE A 123 -17.45 -2.11 1.00
N PHE A 124 -17.48 -2.18 2.33
CA PHE A 124 -17.96 -3.34 3.07
C PHE A 124 -19.29 -3.02 3.77
N PRO A 125 -20.42 -3.63 3.36
CA PRO A 125 -21.71 -3.39 4.00
C PRO A 125 -21.79 -4.02 5.39
N LYS A 126 -22.60 -3.45 6.28
CA LYS A 126 -22.95 -4.10 7.54
C LYS A 126 -23.53 -5.49 7.27
N LYS A 127 -23.14 -6.46 8.08
CA LYS A 127 -23.47 -7.89 7.91
C LYS A 127 -22.86 -8.56 6.67
N GLY A 128 -21.96 -7.90 5.95
CA GLY A 128 -21.17 -8.52 4.88
C GLY A 128 -20.37 -9.72 5.40
N LYS A 129 -20.20 -10.75 4.56
CA LYS A 129 -19.47 -11.99 4.91
C LYS A 129 -18.42 -12.39 3.87
N ARG A 130 -18.03 -11.44 3.02
CA ARG A 130 -16.97 -11.66 2.03
C ARG A 130 -15.61 -11.39 2.67
N PHE A 131 -14.57 -12.00 2.13
CA PHE A 131 -13.20 -11.62 2.49
C PHE A 131 -12.99 -10.13 2.15
N TRP A 132 -12.50 -9.39 3.13
CA TRP A 132 -12.19 -7.97 3.03
C TRP A 132 -11.19 -7.63 4.12
N THR A 133 -10.16 -6.87 3.78
CA THR A 133 -9.23 -6.30 4.76
C THR A 133 -8.79 -4.93 4.30
N GLU A 134 -8.35 -4.11 5.24
CA GLU A 134 -7.75 -2.81 4.97
C GLU A 134 -6.54 -2.96 4.05
N ARG A 135 -5.72 -4.00 4.26
CA ARG A 135 -4.53 -4.27 3.44
C ARG A 135 -4.86 -4.58 1.97
N LEU A 136 -5.97 -5.25 1.69
CA LEU A 136 -6.39 -5.50 0.30
C LEU A 136 -6.57 -4.20 -0.50
N ILE A 137 -6.81 -3.10 0.19
CA ILE A 137 -7.14 -1.80 -0.38
C ILE A 137 -5.98 -0.82 -0.24
N ALA A 138 -5.22 -0.91 0.85
CA ALA A 138 -4.14 0.01 1.18
C ALA A 138 -3.15 0.17 0.03
N PHE A 139 -2.57 -0.92 -0.46
CA PHE A 139 -1.55 -0.86 -1.52
C PHE A 139 -2.08 -0.43 -2.90
N PRO A 140 -3.22 -0.96 -3.39
CA PRO A 140 -3.84 -0.44 -4.60
C PRO A 140 -4.14 1.07 -4.51
N PHE A 141 -4.73 1.52 -3.39
CA PHE A 141 -5.06 2.91 -3.22
C PHE A 141 -3.81 3.79 -3.16
N LEU A 142 -2.82 3.39 -2.36
CA LEU A 142 -1.55 4.08 -2.20
C LEU A 142 -0.78 4.17 -3.53
N GLY A 143 -0.78 3.09 -4.32
CA GLY A 143 -0.14 3.06 -5.63
C GLY A 143 -0.79 4.01 -6.62
N ILE A 144 -2.13 3.98 -6.72
CA ILE A 144 -2.90 4.86 -7.60
C ILE A 144 -2.70 6.34 -7.23
N VAL A 145 -2.81 6.70 -5.94
CA VAL A 145 -2.67 8.09 -5.51
C VAL A 145 -1.23 8.59 -5.65
N SER A 146 -0.23 7.73 -5.43
CA SER A 146 1.18 8.09 -5.61
C SER A 146 1.50 8.33 -7.09
N TYR A 147 0.97 7.50 -7.99
CA TYR A 147 1.19 7.69 -9.42
C TYR A 147 0.47 8.93 -9.95
N TYR A 148 -0.71 9.26 -9.41
CA TYR A 148 -1.36 10.54 -9.67
C TYR A 148 -0.50 11.73 -9.22
N GLU A 149 0.03 11.70 -7.99
CA GLU A 149 0.89 12.77 -7.49
C GLU A 149 2.08 13.05 -8.42
N LEU A 150 2.73 12.00 -8.91
CA LEU A 150 3.89 12.13 -9.77
C LEU A 150 3.53 12.65 -11.18
N THR A 151 2.41 12.20 -11.74
CA THR A 151 2.11 12.40 -13.17
C THR A 151 1.02 13.43 -13.46
N GLY A 152 0.21 13.81 -12.48
CA GLY A 152 -0.95 14.68 -12.66
C GLY A 152 -2.10 14.09 -13.48
N LYS A 153 -2.03 12.79 -13.86
CA LYS A 153 -3.04 12.14 -14.71
C LYS A 153 -4.38 11.99 -13.96
N LYS A 154 -5.34 12.85 -14.27
CA LYS A 154 -6.62 13.00 -13.55
C LYS A 154 -7.45 11.71 -13.46
N GLU A 155 -7.33 10.79 -14.42
CA GLU A 155 -8.02 9.49 -14.37
C GLU A 155 -7.68 8.66 -13.12
N TYR A 156 -6.44 8.75 -12.62
CA TYR A 156 -6.03 8.07 -11.40
C TYR A 156 -6.59 8.76 -10.15
N LEU A 157 -6.71 10.10 -10.17
CA LEU A 157 -7.39 10.84 -9.10
C LEU A 157 -8.88 10.48 -9.03
N GLU A 158 -9.56 10.39 -10.17
CA GLU A 158 -10.97 10.00 -10.23
C GLU A 158 -11.19 8.57 -9.71
N PHE A 159 -10.25 7.67 -10.00
CA PHE A 159 -10.27 6.31 -9.47
C PHE A 159 -10.04 6.28 -7.95
N ALA A 160 -9.03 7.02 -7.47
CA ALA A 160 -8.76 7.21 -6.05
C ALA A 160 -9.97 7.79 -5.29
N ARG A 161 -10.69 8.74 -5.89
CA ARG A 161 -11.92 9.31 -5.32
C ARG A 161 -13.00 8.24 -5.11
N LYS A 162 -13.18 7.31 -6.06
CA LYS A 162 -14.14 6.20 -5.91
C LYS A 162 -13.77 5.27 -4.76
N ILE A 163 -12.48 4.94 -4.62
CA ILE A 163 -11.98 4.16 -3.48
C ILE A 163 -12.28 4.87 -2.16
N MET A 164 -11.90 6.14 -2.04
CA MET A 164 -12.11 6.92 -0.81
C MET A 164 -13.59 7.01 -0.43
N GLN A 165 -14.48 7.29 -1.39
CA GLN A 165 -15.92 7.35 -1.15
C GLN A 165 -16.47 6.03 -0.60
N ASN A 166 -16.02 4.90 -1.12
CA ASN A 166 -16.50 3.58 -0.71
C ASN A 166 -15.88 3.13 0.63
N LEU A 167 -14.63 3.47 0.91
CA LEU A 167 -14.02 3.31 2.24
C LEU A 167 -14.76 4.10 3.30
N TYR A 168 -15.10 5.36 3.01
CA TYR A 168 -15.86 6.19 3.94
C TYR A 168 -17.27 5.64 4.20
N LYS A 169 -17.93 5.10 3.16
CA LYS A 169 -19.20 4.35 3.34
C LYS A 169 -19.05 3.17 4.31
N THR A 170 -17.94 2.41 4.23
CA THR A 170 -17.68 1.31 5.18
C THR A 170 -17.66 1.79 6.63
N GLN A 171 -16.99 2.91 6.92
CA GLN A 171 -16.97 3.47 8.28
C GLN A 171 -18.36 3.94 8.72
N ASN A 172 -19.17 4.48 7.79
CA ASN A 172 -20.54 4.93 8.07
C ASN A 172 -21.53 3.79 8.36
N GLU A 173 -21.22 2.54 8.00
CA GLU A 173 -21.99 1.37 8.44
C GLU A 173 -21.85 1.12 9.96
N TRP A 174 -20.80 1.68 10.57
CA TRP A 174 -20.43 1.51 11.98
C TRP A 174 -20.02 2.86 12.63
N PRO A 175 -20.92 3.85 12.67
CA PRO A 175 -20.55 5.23 12.99
C PRO A 175 -20.03 5.41 14.42
N GLN A 176 -20.40 4.52 15.35
CA GLN A 176 -19.90 4.53 16.74
C GLN A 176 -18.52 3.87 16.89
N ARG A 177 -18.04 3.14 15.88
CA ARG A 177 -16.74 2.45 15.94
C ARG A 177 -15.65 3.21 15.22
N GLY A 178 -15.97 3.93 14.15
CA GLY A 178 -15.00 4.75 13.41
C GLY A 178 -13.97 3.97 12.57
N GLY A 179 -13.62 2.74 12.93
CA GLY A 179 -12.70 1.89 12.17
C GLY A 179 -13.27 1.32 10.85
N PHE A 180 -12.40 0.62 10.12
CA PHE A 180 -12.74 -0.09 8.88
C PHE A 180 -13.31 -1.48 9.16
N ILE A 181 -14.52 -1.48 9.72
CA ILE A 181 -15.11 -2.69 10.31
C ILE A 181 -15.59 -3.67 9.24
N HIS A 182 -15.11 -4.91 9.35
CA HIS A 182 -15.44 -6.03 8.48
C HIS A 182 -15.60 -7.32 9.31
N ASN A 183 -16.04 -8.41 8.67
CA ASN A 183 -16.27 -9.67 9.36
C ASN A 183 -14.95 -10.38 9.69
N LEU A 184 -14.71 -10.63 10.98
CA LEU A 184 -13.45 -11.24 11.45
C LEU A 184 -13.34 -12.72 11.08
N TYR A 185 -14.46 -13.45 11.08
CA TYR A 185 -14.45 -14.86 10.66
C TYR A 185 -14.11 -15.03 9.16
N SER A 186 -14.62 -14.15 8.30
CA SER A 186 -14.25 -14.13 6.89
C SER A 186 -12.80 -13.72 6.68
N HIS A 187 -12.23 -12.90 7.56
CA HIS A 187 -10.82 -12.49 7.52
C HIS A 187 -9.90 -13.66 7.86
N ASP A 188 -10.12 -14.28 9.02
CA ASP A 188 -9.36 -15.44 9.48
C ASP A 188 -10.22 -16.31 10.42
N PRO A 189 -10.72 -17.47 9.95
CA PRO A 189 -11.50 -18.37 10.79
C PRO A 189 -10.62 -19.13 11.81
N GLU A 190 -9.30 -19.18 11.62
CA GLU A 190 -8.37 -19.90 12.50
C GLU A 190 -8.04 -19.09 13.77
N GLU A 191 -8.20 -17.77 13.74
CA GLU A 191 -8.08 -16.89 14.91
C GLU A 191 -9.28 -16.99 15.88
N GLY A 192 -10.23 -17.91 15.65
CA GLY A 192 -11.30 -18.24 16.60
C GLY A 192 -12.47 -17.24 16.64
N ALA A 193 -12.55 -16.33 15.68
CA ALA A 193 -13.64 -15.35 15.59
C ALA A 193 -15.00 -16.04 15.37
N ARG A 194 -16.09 -15.47 15.91
CA ARG A 194 -17.44 -15.97 15.59
C ARG A 194 -17.91 -15.48 14.21
N ARG A 195 -18.78 -16.24 13.55
CA ARG A 195 -19.32 -15.89 12.21
C ARG A 195 -20.03 -14.54 12.15
N ASP A 196 -20.53 -14.05 13.28
CA ASP A 196 -21.20 -12.76 13.44
C ASP A 196 -20.33 -11.71 14.13
N GLU A 197 -19.02 -11.96 14.25
CA GLU A 197 -18.07 -11.03 14.83
C GLU A 197 -17.51 -10.07 13.77
N TYR A 198 -17.43 -8.80 14.15
CA TYR A 198 -16.97 -7.73 13.28
C TYR A 198 -15.96 -6.87 14.02
N GLY A 199 -14.90 -6.49 13.33
CA GLY A 199 -13.80 -5.70 13.85
C GLY A 199 -12.95 -5.15 12.71
N GLY A 200 -11.80 -4.58 13.06
CA GLY A 200 -10.79 -4.14 12.10
C GLY A 200 -9.41 -4.55 12.60
N SER A 201 -8.40 -4.38 11.77
CA SER A 201 -7.01 -4.61 12.16
C SER A 201 -6.30 -3.26 12.38
N PRO A 202 -5.84 -2.93 13.60
CA PRO A 202 -5.08 -1.70 13.84
C PRO A 202 -3.82 -1.60 12.97
N PHE A 203 -3.12 -2.73 12.81
CA PHE A 203 -1.95 -2.82 11.95
C PHE A 203 -2.29 -2.52 10.48
N MET A 204 -3.33 -3.16 9.91
CA MET A 204 -3.69 -2.92 8.51
C MET A 204 -4.34 -1.55 8.30
N THR A 205 -5.02 -1.01 9.31
CA THR A 205 -5.54 0.36 9.33
C THR A 205 -4.41 1.37 9.20
N GLY A 206 -3.26 1.16 9.86
CA GLY A 206 -2.07 1.99 9.68
C GLY A 206 -1.59 2.07 8.21
N LEU A 207 -1.59 0.94 7.49
CA LEU A 207 -1.24 0.90 6.07
C LEU A 207 -2.24 1.69 5.21
N LEU A 208 -3.53 1.55 5.50
CA LEU A 208 -4.58 2.23 4.76
C LEU A 208 -4.60 3.74 5.02
N LEU A 209 -4.29 4.15 6.26
CA LEU A 209 -4.19 5.55 6.64
C LEU A 209 -3.13 6.30 5.83
N GLU A 210 -2.01 5.66 5.47
CA GLU A 210 -1.00 6.28 4.60
C GLU A 210 -1.62 6.75 3.26
N ALA A 211 -2.41 5.89 2.61
CA ALA A 211 -3.08 6.22 1.36
C ALA A 211 -4.13 7.34 1.54
N ILE A 212 -4.92 7.29 2.62
CA ILE A 212 -5.97 8.28 2.90
C ILE A 212 -5.35 9.66 3.22
N ILE A 213 -4.29 9.70 4.04
CA ILE A 213 -3.56 10.93 4.37
C ILE A 213 -2.97 11.53 3.10
N LYS A 214 -2.35 10.70 2.25
CA LYS A 214 -1.78 11.15 0.98
C LYS A 214 -2.87 11.71 0.06
N TYR A 215 -4.00 11.04 -0.06
CA TYR A 215 -5.16 11.52 -0.81
C TYR A 215 -5.70 12.85 -0.25
N HIS A 216 -5.83 12.98 1.08
CA HIS A 216 -6.27 14.22 1.72
C HIS A 216 -5.30 15.37 1.41
N ARG A 217 -3.98 15.16 1.55
CA ARG A 217 -2.97 16.17 1.23
C ARG A 217 -3.10 16.72 -0.20
N LEU A 218 -3.38 15.84 -1.16
CA LEU A 218 -3.48 16.22 -2.57
C LEU A 218 -4.82 16.88 -2.96
N THR A 219 -5.88 16.65 -2.19
CA THR A 219 -7.26 17.03 -2.58
C THR A 219 -7.96 17.96 -1.60
N ASN A 220 -7.43 18.10 -0.39
CA ASN A 220 -8.10 18.73 0.74
C ASN A 220 -9.50 18.13 1.03
N SER A 221 -9.69 16.83 0.75
CA SER A 221 -11.00 16.18 0.87
C SER A 221 -11.49 16.10 2.31
N ASN A 222 -12.68 16.66 2.57
CA ASN A 222 -13.33 16.63 3.88
C ASN A 222 -13.68 15.20 4.33
N ILE A 223 -14.11 14.33 3.41
CA ILE A 223 -14.42 12.94 3.77
C ILE A 223 -13.17 12.15 4.14
N ALA A 224 -12.02 12.46 3.52
CA ALA A 224 -10.75 11.85 3.87
C ALA A 224 -10.28 12.33 5.23
N LYS A 225 -10.41 13.64 5.51
CA LYS A 225 -10.13 14.22 6.83
C LYS A 225 -10.95 13.54 7.93
N ASP A 226 -12.27 13.47 7.77
CA ASP A 226 -13.17 12.84 8.74
C ASP A 226 -12.84 11.34 8.90
N SER A 227 -12.60 10.63 7.80
CA SER A 227 -12.19 9.22 7.79
C SER A 227 -10.93 8.96 8.61
N ILE A 228 -9.93 9.85 8.50
CA ILE A 228 -8.68 9.75 9.27
C ILE A 228 -8.97 9.84 10.77
N PHE A 229 -9.71 10.87 11.20
CA PHE A 229 -10.00 11.05 12.63
C PHE A 229 -10.83 9.90 13.20
N ARG A 230 -11.83 9.41 12.45
CA ARG A 230 -12.59 8.21 12.85
C ARG A 230 -11.72 6.98 13.05
N ALA A 231 -10.74 6.78 12.18
CA ALA A 231 -9.83 5.65 12.29
C ALA A 231 -8.85 5.83 13.45
N LEU A 232 -8.42 7.07 13.73
CA LEU A 232 -7.55 7.40 14.87
C LEU A 232 -8.26 7.25 16.23
N ASP A 233 -9.52 7.65 16.33
CA ASP A 233 -10.32 7.47 17.56
C ASP A 233 -10.61 5.99 17.85
N TRP A 234 -10.48 5.13 16.84
CA TRP A 234 -10.74 3.70 16.94
C TRP A 234 -9.52 2.88 17.38
N VAL A 235 -8.31 3.26 16.93
CA VAL A 235 -7.04 2.54 17.23
C VAL A 235 -6.48 2.86 18.60
#